data_AF-A0A644UQW5-F1
#
_entry.id   AF-A0A644UQW5-F1
#
_cell.length_a   1.000
_cell.length_b   1.000
_cell.length_c   1.000
_cell.angle_alpha   90.00
_cell.angle_beta   90.00
_cell.angle_gamma   90.00
#
_symmetry.space_group_name_H-M   'P 1'
#
loop_
_entity.id
_entity.type
_entity.pdbx_description
1 polymer ?
#
loop_
_entity_poly.entity_id
_entity_poly.type
_entity_poly.pdbx_seq_one_letter_code
_entity_poly.pdbx_strand_id
1 'polypeptide(L)'
;MKKLIILVLTILSLSSFGQDKNNYVYFNKFTEVVGTEYVIASIENQGKVFTTNSKYLLFINTKTGDTNQVNFPKDAGIGSIQQIKIDSLNINLILVSARTVDLDGKSGIDWNDPTQIIILSPDGKTKTQLTDSKFFVRTWTINNMSGTIVVAGHYDANNNNRYDKKDKDEIHIYDLKTLKLITKI
;
A
#
# COMPACT_ATOMS: atom_id res chain seq x y z
N MET A 1 32.75 22.10 -40.82
CA MET A 1 32.64 21.90 -39.35
C MET A 1 31.26 22.22 -38.80
N LYS A 2 30.71 23.44 -38.97
CA LYS A 2 29.37 23.81 -38.45
C LYS A 2 28.23 22.86 -38.87
N LYS A 3 28.19 22.45 -40.16
CA LYS A 3 27.16 21.52 -40.67
C LYS A 3 27.25 20.12 -40.06
N LEU A 4 28.46 19.65 -39.73
CA LEU A 4 28.69 18.35 -39.09
C LEU A 4 28.19 18.37 -37.63
N ILE A 5 28.46 19.47 -36.92
CA ILE A 5 28.01 19.67 -35.54
C ILE A 5 26.48 19.68 -35.46
N ILE A 6 25.81 20.39 -36.38
CA ILE A 6 24.34 20.42 -36.46
C ILE A 6 23.80 19.01 -36.72
N LEU A 7 24.38 18.27 -37.67
CA LEU A 7 23.94 16.90 -37.97
C LEU A 7 24.06 15.97 -36.75
N VAL A 8 25.17 16.04 -36.02
CA VAL A 8 25.38 15.24 -34.80
C VAL A 8 24.36 15.62 -33.72
N LEU A 9 24.12 16.92 -33.50
CA LEU A 9 23.14 17.39 -32.51
C LEU A 9 21.70 16.96 -32.88
N THR A 10 21.34 16.94 -34.17
CA THR A 10 20.04 16.45 -34.63
C THR A 10 19.89 14.94 -34.45
N ILE A 11 20.93 14.15 -34.69
CA ILE A 11 20.89 12.69 -34.47
C ILE A 11 20.77 12.37 -32.97
N LEU A 12 21.44 13.15 -32.10
CA LEU A 12 21.36 13.02 -30.65
C LEU A 12 19.99 13.43 -30.07
N SER A 13 19.27 14.36 -30.70
CA SER A 13 17.91 14.72 -30.27
C SER A 13 16.87 13.71 -30.73
N LEU A 14 17.05 13.05 -31.88
CA LEU A 14 16.14 11.98 -32.33
C LEU A 14 16.17 10.75 -31.41
N SER A 15 17.31 10.46 -30.77
CA SER A 15 17.42 9.36 -29.80
C SER A 15 16.82 9.68 -28.42
N SER A 16 16.58 10.95 -28.08
CA SER A 16 15.89 11.32 -26.83
C SER A 16 14.36 11.18 -26.95
N PHE A 17 13.76 11.52 -28.09
CA PHE A 17 12.31 11.39 -28.30
C PHE A 17 11.81 9.95 -28.40
N GLY A 18 12.68 8.99 -28.76
CA GLY A 18 12.34 7.55 -28.77
C GLY A 18 12.26 6.93 -27.38
N GLN A 19 12.62 7.66 -26.33
CA GLN A 19 12.69 7.10 -25.00
C GLN A 19 11.29 6.94 -24.37
N ASP A 20 10.38 7.91 -24.44
CA ASP A 20 9.15 7.95 -23.60
C ASP A 20 8.16 6.76 -23.69
N LYS A 21 8.36 5.78 -24.57
CA LYS A 21 7.38 4.71 -24.85
C LYS A 21 7.36 3.49 -23.92
N ASN A 22 8.28 3.36 -22.97
CA ASN A 22 8.41 2.11 -22.20
C ASN A 22 8.09 2.31 -20.71
N ASN A 23 6.80 2.47 -20.38
CA ASN A 23 6.30 2.23 -19.03
C ASN A 23 5.99 0.75 -18.90
N TYR A 24 6.67 0.05 -17.99
CA TYR A 24 6.44 -1.37 -17.75
C TYR A 24 5.40 -1.51 -16.64
N VAL A 25 4.28 -2.18 -16.95
CA VAL A 25 3.28 -2.59 -15.98
C VAL A 25 3.64 -3.99 -15.52
N TYR A 26 4.07 -4.13 -14.26
CA TYR A 26 4.34 -5.43 -13.66
C TYR A 26 3.13 -5.89 -12.85
N PHE A 27 2.55 -7.02 -13.24
CA PHE A 27 1.58 -7.75 -12.44
C PHE A 27 2.35 -8.69 -11.51
N ASN A 28 2.54 -8.30 -10.26
CA ASN A 28 3.40 -9.06 -9.34
C ASN A 28 2.77 -10.39 -8.93
N LYS A 29 1.49 -10.37 -8.58
CA LYS A 29 0.76 -11.54 -8.08
C LYS A 29 -0.74 -11.34 -8.25
N PHE A 30 -1.42 -12.40 -8.70
CA PHE A 30 -2.87 -12.54 -8.61
C PHE A 30 -3.22 -13.32 -7.36
N THR A 31 -4.20 -12.84 -6.59
CA THR A 31 -4.67 -13.50 -5.37
C THR A 31 -6.20 -13.58 -5.42
N GLU A 32 -6.74 -14.79 -5.32
CA GLU A 32 -8.18 -15.01 -5.20
C GLU A 32 -8.73 -14.34 -3.93
N VAL A 33 -9.92 -13.73 -4.04
CA VAL A 33 -10.68 -13.26 -2.87
C VAL A 33 -11.77 -14.30 -2.57
N VAL A 34 -11.42 -15.24 -1.69
CA VAL A 34 -12.23 -16.42 -1.38
C VAL A 34 -13.65 -16.03 -0.96
N GLY A 35 -14.64 -16.75 -1.50
CA GLY A 35 -16.06 -16.49 -1.26
C GLY A 35 -16.63 -15.30 -2.03
N THR A 36 -15.93 -14.83 -3.07
CA THR A 36 -16.41 -13.78 -3.99
C THR A 36 -16.01 -14.11 -5.43
N GLU A 37 -16.50 -13.33 -6.39
CA GLU A 37 -16.11 -13.41 -7.80
C GLU A 37 -14.86 -12.54 -8.11
N TYR A 38 -14.11 -12.10 -7.10
CA TYR A 38 -13.01 -11.14 -7.27
C TYR A 38 -11.61 -11.78 -7.16
N VAL A 39 -10.68 -11.25 -7.96
CA VAL A 39 -9.23 -11.48 -7.85
C VAL A 39 -8.53 -10.14 -7.66
N ILE A 40 -7.48 -10.11 -6.83
CA ILE A 40 -6.62 -8.94 -6.62
C ILE A 40 -5.33 -9.11 -7.42
N ALA A 41 -5.01 -8.13 -8.25
CA ALA A 41 -3.71 -7.98 -8.89
C ALA A 41 -2.93 -6.83 -8.22
N SER A 42 -1.71 -7.09 -7.76
CA SER A 42 -0.79 -6.04 -7.30
C SER A 42 -0.01 -5.50 -8.49
N ILE A 43 -0.13 -4.19 -8.75
CA ILE A 43 0.45 -3.58 -9.93
C ILE A 43 1.39 -2.45 -9.55
N GLU A 44 2.61 -2.55 -10.07
CA GLU A 44 3.61 -1.50 -10.00
C GLU A 44 3.96 -1.03 -11.42
N ASN A 45 3.79 0.27 -11.67
CA ASN A 45 4.20 0.87 -12.94
C ASN A 45 5.57 1.53 -12.74
N GLN A 46 6.59 1.05 -13.44
CA GLN A 46 7.95 1.57 -13.34
C GLN A 46 8.33 2.40 -14.57
N GLY A 47 8.86 3.60 -14.32
CA GLY A 47 9.50 4.45 -15.31
C GLY A 47 10.98 4.15 -15.47
N LYS A 48 11.64 4.86 -16.40
CA LYS A 48 13.03 4.61 -16.85
C LYS A 48 14.12 4.71 -15.79
N VAL A 49 13.90 5.46 -14.71
CA VAL A 49 14.94 5.78 -13.70
C VAL A 49 14.60 5.10 -12.37
N PHE A 50 14.20 3.82 -12.39
CA PHE A 50 13.71 3.10 -11.19
C PHE A 50 12.65 3.87 -10.39
N THR A 51 11.99 4.83 -11.03
CA THR A 51 10.93 5.64 -10.45
C THR A 51 9.64 4.87 -10.60
N THR A 52 9.07 4.40 -9.50
CA THR A 52 7.70 3.89 -9.47
C THR A 52 6.77 5.05 -9.86
N ASN A 53 6.05 4.97 -10.97
CA ASN A 53 5.07 5.99 -11.38
C ASN A 53 3.75 5.87 -10.63
N SER A 54 3.33 4.64 -10.32
CA SER A 54 2.15 4.36 -9.51
C SER A 54 2.21 2.96 -8.89
N LYS A 55 1.55 2.81 -7.74
CA LYS A 55 1.29 1.55 -7.05
C LYS A 55 -0.18 1.45 -6.72
N TYR A 56 -0.80 0.36 -7.15
CA TYR A 56 -2.22 0.13 -6.89
C TYR A 56 -2.54 -1.36 -6.82
N LEU A 57 -3.68 -1.65 -6.18
CA LEU A 57 -4.31 -2.97 -6.23
C LEU A 57 -5.50 -2.90 -7.17
N LEU A 58 -5.57 -3.82 -8.13
CA LEU A 58 -6.68 -3.93 -9.07
C LEU A 58 -7.55 -5.12 -8.67
N PHE A 59 -8.79 -4.84 -8.32
CA PHE A 59 -9.81 -5.83 -8.03
C PHE A 59 -10.57 -6.12 -9.31
N ILE A 60 -10.58 -7.37 -9.76
CA ILE A 60 -11.16 -7.80 -11.04
C ILE A 60 -12.29 -8.77 -10.73
N ASN A 61 -13.52 -8.43 -11.12
CA ASN A 61 -14.63 -9.37 -11.10
C ASN A 61 -14.46 -10.35 -12.28
N THR A 62 -14.27 -11.64 -11.99
CA THR A 62 -13.95 -12.66 -13.00
C THR A 62 -15.16 -13.10 -13.83
N LYS A 63 -16.37 -12.70 -13.42
CA LYS A 63 -17.62 -13.03 -14.14
C LYS A 63 -18.02 -11.94 -15.12
N THR A 64 -17.89 -10.68 -14.72
CA THR A 64 -18.29 -9.53 -15.57
C THR A 64 -17.10 -8.88 -16.28
N GLY A 65 -15.88 -9.04 -15.75
CA GLY A 65 -14.70 -8.32 -16.20
C GLY A 65 -14.56 -6.91 -15.61
N ASP A 66 -15.50 -6.48 -14.77
CA ASP A 66 -15.44 -5.15 -14.14
C ASP A 66 -14.24 -5.04 -13.19
N THR A 67 -13.68 -3.84 -13.10
CA THR A 67 -12.50 -3.59 -12.26
C THR A 67 -12.67 -2.42 -11.30
N ASN A 68 -12.14 -2.54 -10.08
CA ASN A 68 -11.96 -1.42 -9.15
C ASN A 68 -10.48 -1.26 -8.81
N GLN A 69 -10.00 -0.02 -8.86
CA GLN A 69 -8.61 0.30 -8.57
C GLN A 69 -8.48 0.99 -7.21
N VAL A 70 -7.66 0.42 -6.34
CA VAL A 70 -7.30 1.02 -5.05
C VAL A 70 -5.90 1.61 -5.15
N ASN A 71 -5.84 2.94 -5.20
CA ASN A 71 -4.58 3.67 -5.33
C ASN A 71 -3.84 3.80 -3.99
N PHE A 72 -2.51 3.71 -4.07
CA PHE A 72 -1.58 4.06 -3.01
C PHE A 72 -0.68 5.22 -3.48
N PRO A 73 -0.11 5.99 -2.55
CA PRO A 73 0.92 6.97 -2.90
C PRO A 73 2.04 6.34 -3.73
N LYS A 74 2.63 7.14 -4.62
CA LYS A 74 3.67 6.71 -5.55
C LYS A 74 4.82 5.96 -4.86
N ASP A 75 5.28 6.51 -3.75
CA ASP A 75 6.43 5.99 -2.99
C ASP A 75 6.00 5.01 -1.89
N ALA A 76 4.71 4.64 -1.84
CA ALA A 76 4.21 3.73 -0.81
C ALA A 76 4.95 2.38 -0.82
N GLY A 77 5.27 1.90 0.37
CA GLY A 77 5.80 0.57 0.58
C GLY A 77 4.68 -0.39 0.95
N ILE A 78 4.13 -1.15 0.00
CA ILE A 78 3.15 -2.20 0.29
C ILE A 78 3.90 -3.41 0.84
N GLY A 79 3.61 -3.80 2.07
CA GLY A 79 4.23 -4.94 2.76
C GLY A 79 3.48 -6.24 2.50
N SER A 80 2.36 -6.43 3.19
CA SER A 80 1.55 -7.65 3.13
C SER A 80 0.13 -7.37 2.66
N ILE A 81 -0.42 -8.30 1.87
CA ILE A 81 -1.83 -8.32 1.47
C ILE A 81 -2.40 -9.66 1.93
N GLN A 82 -3.40 -9.63 2.80
CA GLN A 82 -4.01 -10.81 3.40
C GLN A 82 -5.53 -10.70 3.39
N GLN A 83 -6.23 -11.74 2.98
CA GLN A 83 -7.66 -11.83 3.19
C GLN A 83 -7.97 -12.30 4.62
N ILE A 84 -8.91 -11.63 5.28
CA ILE A 84 -9.51 -12.04 6.55
C ILE A 84 -10.94 -12.49 6.25
N LYS A 85 -11.20 -13.79 6.36
CA LYS A 85 -12.51 -14.38 6.16
C LYS A 85 -12.93 -15.14 7.42
N ILE A 86 -14.02 -14.70 8.05
CA ILE A 86 -14.59 -15.30 9.25
C ILE A 86 -16.10 -15.47 9.02
N ASP A 87 -16.49 -16.65 8.55
CA ASP A 87 -17.87 -16.92 8.10
C ASP A 87 -18.90 -16.81 9.23
N SER A 88 -18.54 -17.27 10.43
CA SER A 88 -19.41 -17.20 11.62
C SER A 88 -19.78 -15.77 12.02
N LEU A 89 -18.99 -14.78 11.61
CA LEU A 89 -19.20 -13.37 11.94
C LEU A 89 -19.62 -12.52 10.73
N ASN A 90 -19.76 -13.15 9.56
CA ASN A 90 -19.99 -12.49 8.28
C ASN A 90 -18.92 -11.43 7.95
N ILE A 91 -17.65 -11.78 8.17
CA ILE A 91 -16.50 -10.90 7.88
C ILE A 91 -15.77 -11.44 6.66
N ASN A 92 -15.59 -10.57 5.66
CA ASN A 92 -14.70 -10.80 4.52
C ASN A 92 -14.03 -9.47 4.17
N LEU A 93 -12.73 -9.36 4.43
CA LEU A 93 -11.97 -8.12 4.32
C LEU A 93 -10.59 -8.41 3.74
N ILE A 94 -9.99 -7.38 3.14
CA ILE A 94 -8.59 -7.42 2.71
C ILE A 94 -7.78 -6.51 3.61
N LEU A 95 -6.87 -7.08 4.38
CA LEU A 95 -5.88 -6.34 5.15
C LEU A 95 -4.66 -6.06 4.28
N VAL A 96 -4.25 -4.80 4.25
CA VAL A 96 -3.03 -4.34 3.61
C VAL A 96 -2.16 -3.67 4.66
N SER A 97 -0.95 -4.17 4.88
CA SER A 97 0.08 -3.41 5.60
C SER A 97 0.86 -2.58 4.59
N ALA A 98 0.93 -1.27 4.80
CA ALA A 98 1.64 -0.39 3.89
C ALA A 98 2.16 0.86 4.60
N ARG A 99 3.33 1.33 4.16
CA ARG A 99 3.82 2.69 4.44
C ARG A 99 3.18 3.63 3.44
N THR A 100 2.37 4.56 3.92
CA THR A 100 1.56 5.44 3.04
C THR A 100 1.64 6.93 3.40
N VAL A 101 2.39 7.28 4.43
CA VAL A 101 2.49 8.64 4.96
C VAL A 101 3.97 8.98 5.09
N ASP A 102 4.37 10.09 4.48
CA ASP A 102 5.68 10.71 4.70
C ASP A 102 5.54 11.56 5.97
N LEU A 103 6.05 11.04 7.08
CA LEU A 103 5.90 11.67 8.39
C LEU A 103 6.92 12.79 8.60
N ASP A 104 8.09 12.71 7.97
CA ASP A 104 9.19 13.65 8.17
C ASP A 104 9.30 14.74 7.10
N GLY A 105 8.61 14.57 5.97
CA GLY A 105 8.49 15.51 4.87
C GLY A 105 9.77 15.73 4.07
N LYS A 106 10.82 14.91 4.25
CA LYS A 106 12.14 15.19 3.69
C LYS A 106 12.38 14.51 2.35
N SER A 107 11.88 13.30 2.13
CA SER A 107 12.27 12.49 0.96
C SER A 107 11.17 11.61 0.39
N GLY A 108 9.90 11.96 0.66
CA GLY A 108 8.79 11.08 0.34
C GLY A 108 8.76 9.88 1.28
N ILE A 109 7.96 8.87 0.92
CA ILE A 109 7.73 7.72 1.80
C ILE A 109 8.93 6.76 1.75
N ASP A 110 9.62 6.57 2.87
CA ASP A 110 10.81 5.73 3.00
C ASP A 110 10.69 4.65 4.10
N TRP A 111 11.81 3.99 4.43
CA TRP A 111 11.83 2.90 5.43
C TRP A 111 11.71 3.38 6.89
N ASN A 112 11.92 4.67 7.14
CA ASN A 112 11.74 5.31 8.43
C ASN A 112 10.28 5.70 8.69
N ASP A 113 9.44 5.69 7.66
CA ASP A 113 8.02 6.01 7.80
C ASP A 113 7.19 4.89 8.44
N PRO A 114 6.12 5.27 9.15
CA PRO A 114 5.25 4.31 9.82
C PRO A 114 4.58 3.38 8.81
N THR A 115 4.51 2.11 9.16
CA THR A 115 3.61 1.15 8.50
C THR A 115 2.23 1.27 9.14
N GLN A 116 1.19 1.38 8.31
CA GLN A 116 -0.21 1.37 8.74
C GLN A 116 -0.89 0.04 8.37
N ILE A 117 -1.96 -0.29 9.10
CA ILE A 117 -2.95 -1.28 8.67
C ILE A 117 -4.09 -0.57 7.95
N ILE A 118 -4.36 -0.98 6.72
CA ILE A 118 -5.44 -0.50 5.87
C ILE A 118 -6.36 -1.68 5.56
N ILE A 119 -7.66 -1.47 5.67
CA ILE A 119 -8.69 -2.47 5.37
C ILE A 119 -9.42 -2.06 4.09
N LEU A 120 -9.54 -3.02 3.15
CA LEU A 120 -10.31 -2.86 1.93
C LEU A 120 -11.51 -3.81 1.91
N SER A 121 -12.58 -3.42 1.23
CA SER A 121 -13.67 -4.35 0.90
C SER A 121 -13.20 -5.42 -0.10
N PRO A 122 -13.85 -6.59 -0.15
CA PRO A 122 -13.52 -7.67 -1.09
C PRO A 122 -13.59 -7.28 -2.57
N ASP A 123 -14.37 -6.25 -2.90
CA ASP A 123 -14.51 -5.70 -4.26
C ASP A 123 -13.63 -4.46 -4.51
N GLY A 124 -12.85 -4.01 -3.53
CA GLY A 124 -11.96 -2.87 -3.63
C GLY A 124 -12.64 -1.50 -3.65
N LYS A 125 -13.96 -1.40 -3.44
CA LYS A 125 -14.66 -0.10 -3.46
C LYS A 125 -14.49 0.72 -2.19
N THR A 126 -14.30 0.05 -1.05
CA THR A 126 -14.13 0.71 0.25
C THR A 126 -12.68 0.56 0.70
N LYS A 127 -12.08 1.65 1.17
CA LYS A 127 -10.76 1.70 1.78
C LYS A 127 -10.84 2.46 3.10
N THR A 128 -10.41 1.83 4.17
CA THR A 128 -10.38 2.40 5.52
C THR A 128 -9.00 2.24 6.11
N GLN A 129 -8.37 3.33 6.51
CA GLN A 129 -7.16 3.26 7.31
C GLN A 129 -7.56 2.92 8.75
N LEU A 130 -7.12 1.76 9.25
CA LEU A 130 -7.53 1.25 10.56
C LEU A 130 -6.69 1.88 11.67
N THR A 131 -5.38 1.99 11.46
CA THR A 131 -4.44 2.56 12.43
C THR A 131 -4.17 4.03 12.16
N ASP A 132 -3.90 4.80 13.20
CA ASP A 132 -3.47 6.19 13.08
C ASP A 132 -2.23 6.30 12.17
N SER A 133 -2.14 7.36 11.37
CA SER A 133 -0.98 7.63 10.50
C SER A 133 0.33 7.72 11.27
N LYS A 134 0.29 8.20 12.53
CA LYS A 134 1.46 8.35 13.41
C LYS A 134 1.79 7.11 14.23
N PHE A 135 0.95 6.06 14.14
CA PHE A 135 1.18 4.83 14.89
C PHE A 135 2.03 3.88 14.06
N PHE A 136 3.23 3.58 14.57
CA PHE A 136 4.19 2.70 13.92
C PHE A 136 3.86 1.25 14.23
N VAL A 137 3.09 0.62 13.34
CA VAL A 137 2.73 -0.79 13.48
C VAL A 137 3.97 -1.66 13.37
N ARG A 138 4.19 -2.53 14.37
CA ARG A 138 5.27 -3.52 14.40
C ARG A 138 4.77 -4.92 14.08
N THR A 139 3.63 -5.29 14.63
CA THR A 139 3.05 -6.62 14.44
C THR A 139 1.55 -6.60 14.71
N TRP A 140 0.84 -7.61 14.23
CA TRP A 140 -0.59 -7.79 14.49
C TRP A 140 -0.96 -9.26 14.43
N THR A 141 -2.12 -9.58 15.01
CA THR A 141 -2.76 -10.89 14.87
C THR A 141 -4.27 -10.76 14.80
N ILE A 142 -4.92 -11.72 14.15
CA ILE A 142 -6.37 -11.80 14.05
C ILE A 142 -6.87 -12.87 15.02
N ASN A 143 -7.85 -12.52 15.85
CA ASN A 143 -8.61 -13.49 16.62
C ASN A 143 -9.91 -13.79 15.89
N ASN A 144 -9.98 -14.96 15.25
CA ASN A 144 -11.14 -15.37 14.46
C ASN A 144 -12.40 -15.62 15.31
N MET A 145 -12.23 -15.93 16.59
CA MET A 145 -13.36 -16.20 17.49
C MET A 145 -14.07 -14.91 17.90
N SER A 146 -13.32 -13.87 18.28
CA SER A 146 -13.87 -12.57 18.65
C SER A 146 -14.10 -11.63 17.47
N GLY A 147 -13.53 -11.92 16.29
CA GLY A 147 -13.62 -11.03 15.14
C GLY A 147 -12.84 -9.74 15.33
N THR A 148 -11.71 -9.81 16.01
CA THR A 148 -10.89 -8.64 16.35
C THR A 148 -9.48 -8.76 15.78
N ILE A 149 -8.88 -7.62 15.48
CA ILE A 149 -7.44 -7.52 15.21
C ILE A 149 -6.76 -6.84 16.40
N VAL A 150 -5.66 -7.44 16.85
CA VAL A 150 -4.78 -6.87 17.87
C VAL A 150 -3.52 -6.40 17.16
N VAL A 151 -3.19 -5.12 17.31
CA VAL A 151 -2.07 -4.46 16.64
C VAL A 151 -1.15 -3.89 17.70
N ALA A 152 0.13 -4.28 17.67
CA ALA A 152 1.15 -3.71 18.55
C ALA A 152 2.06 -2.79 17.75
N GLY A 153 2.43 -1.67 18.37
CA GLY A 153 3.23 -0.63 17.75
C GLY A 153 3.63 0.43 18.77
N HIS A 154 4.04 1.58 18.27
CA HIS A 154 4.44 2.70 19.11
C HIS A 154 4.06 4.03 18.48
N TYR A 155 3.95 5.05 19.32
CA TYR A 155 3.96 6.45 18.89
C TYR A 155 5.34 7.04 19.16
N ASP A 156 5.88 7.74 18.17
CA ASP A 156 7.05 8.58 18.35
C ASP A 156 6.68 9.76 19.26
N ALA A 157 7.07 9.68 20.52
CA ALA A 157 6.63 10.65 21.53
C ALA A 157 7.44 11.94 21.49
N ASN A 158 8.65 11.90 20.91
CA ASN A 158 9.57 13.03 20.89
C ASN A 158 9.72 13.65 19.49
N ASN A 159 9.02 13.09 18.49
CA ASN A 159 9.00 13.48 17.08
C ASN A 159 10.39 13.53 16.44
N ASN A 160 11.30 12.63 16.83
CA ASN A 160 12.64 12.54 16.24
C ASN A 160 12.73 11.52 15.09
N ASN A 161 11.62 10.84 14.79
CA ASN A 161 11.45 9.78 13.81
C ASN A 161 12.41 8.60 14.02
N ARG A 162 12.78 8.32 15.27
CA ARG A 162 13.64 7.19 15.66
C ARG A 162 12.97 6.43 16.78
N TYR A 163 13.02 5.11 16.67
CA TYR A 163 12.61 4.29 17.79
C TYR A 163 13.59 4.45 18.96
N ASP A 164 13.14 5.07 20.05
CA ASP A 164 13.93 5.25 21.25
C ASP A 164 13.15 5.08 22.54
N LYS A 165 13.85 5.15 23.68
CA LYS A 165 13.28 4.88 25.02
C LYS A 165 12.17 5.85 25.44
N LYS A 166 11.97 6.96 24.73
CA LYS A 166 10.91 7.92 25.00
C LYS A 166 9.62 7.54 24.29
N ASP A 167 9.66 6.64 23.32
CA ASP A 167 8.49 6.23 22.57
C ASP A 167 7.51 5.47 23.45
N LYS A 168 6.24 5.62 23.10
CA LYS A 168 5.16 4.97 23.83
C LYS A 168 4.69 3.77 23.03
N ASP A 169 5.10 2.58 23.48
CA ASP A 169 4.53 1.33 22.99
C ASP A 169 3.05 1.25 23.40
N GLU A 170 2.17 0.92 22.45
CA GLU A 170 0.75 0.68 22.69
C GLU A 170 0.29 -0.59 21.96
N ILE A 171 -0.72 -1.25 22.51
CA ILE A 171 -1.47 -2.30 21.85
C ILE A 171 -2.88 -1.81 21.58
N HIS A 172 -3.28 -1.78 20.32
CA HIS A 172 -4.63 -1.41 19.90
C HIS A 172 -5.43 -2.65 19.56
N ILE A 173 -6.68 -2.71 20.04
CA ILE A 173 -7.63 -3.77 19.67
C ILE A 173 -8.76 -3.14 18.86
N TYR A 174 -8.99 -3.63 17.65
CA TYR A 174 -10.06 -3.17 16.79
C TYR A 174 -11.07 -4.28 16.52
N ASP A 175 -12.34 -3.90 16.44
CA ASP A 175 -13.41 -4.75 15.95
C ASP A 175 -13.38 -4.78 14.42
N LEU A 176 -13.29 -5.97 13.81
CA LEU A 176 -13.15 -6.09 12.35
C LEU A 176 -14.47 -5.88 11.61
N LYS A 177 -15.62 -5.97 12.27
CA LYS A 177 -16.92 -5.77 11.62
C LYS A 177 -17.23 -4.28 11.45
N THR A 178 -16.92 -3.49 12.45
CA THR A 178 -17.18 -2.05 12.53
C THR A 178 -15.95 -1.21 12.18
N LEU A 179 -14.76 -1.82 12.18
CA LEU A 179 -13.46 -1.17 11.97
C LEU A 179 -13.17 -0.09 13.02
N LYS A 180 -13.78 -0.19 14.21
CA LYS A 180 -13.60 0.76 15.31
C LYS A 180 -12.62 0.23 16.33
N LEU A 181 -11.85 1.15 16.92
CA LEU A 181 -11.00 0.88 18.07
C LEU A 181 -11.88 0.51 19.27
N ILE A 182 -11.62 -0.64 19.87
CA ILE A 182 -12.27 -1.12 21.09
C ILE A 182 -11.53 -0.55 22.30
N THR A 183 -10.21 -0.74 22.35
CA THR A 183 -9.38 -0.31 23.48
C THR A 183 -7.91 -0.17 23.09
N LYS A 184 -7.17 0.55 23.95
CA LYS A 184 -5.71 0.71 23.92
C LYS A 184 -5.14 0.21 25.24
N ILE A 185 -4.03 -0.51 25.19
CA ILE A 185 -3.28 -1.01 26.34
C ILE A 185 -1.88 -0.40 26.29
#